data_AF-A0A7H0ITW0-F1
#
_entry.id   AF-A0A7H0ITW0-F1
#
_cell.length_a   1.000
_cell.length_b   1.000
_cell.length_c   1.000
_cell.angle_alpha   90.00
_cell.angle_beta   90.00
_cell.angle_gamma   90.00
#
_symmetry.space_group_name_H-M   'P 1'
#
loop_
_entity.id
_entity.type
_entity.pdbx_description
1 polymer ?
#
loop_
_entity_poly.entity_id
_entity_poly.type
_entity_poly.pdbx_seq_one_letter_code
_entity_poly.pdbx_strand_id
1 'polypeptide(L)'
;MPNSSAKFLAAQPQSAETAPSSPWSRPWTSPTKEEATALFRRQSDATLELRLKQERRTAAALATLGIDYPYTYDGAPFGADAFAATEASA
;
A
#
# COMPACT_ATOMS: atom_id res chain seq x y z
N MET A 1 -9.23 -42.61 53.08
CA MET A 1 -10.21 -42.27 52.02
C MET A 1 -9.59 -41.19 51.15
N PRO A 2 -9.32 -41.42 49.86
CA PRO A 2 -8.82 -40.33 49.00
C PRO A 2 -9.87 -39.21 48.94
N ASN A 3 -9.43 -37.97 49.11
CA ASN A 3 -10.30 -36.80 49.07
C ASN A 3 -10.87 -36.61 47.65
N SER A 4 -12.03 -35.94 47.56
CA SER A 4 -12.78 -35.77 46.31
C SER A 4 -11.91 -35.18 45.18
N SER A 5 -10.97 -34.32 45.55
CA SER A 5 -10.01 -33.67 44.65
C SER A 5 -9.07 -34.67 43.94
N ALA A 6 -8.58 -35.70 44.63
CA ALA A 6 -7.69 -36.69 44.04
C ALA A 6 -8.43 -37.58 43.01
N LYS A 7 -9.71 -37.90 43.27
CA LYS A 7 -10.54 -38.64 42.31
C LYS A 7 -10.86 -37.81 41.07
N PHE A 8 -11.08 -36.51 41.22
CA PHE A 8 -11.34 -35.61 40.10
C PHE A 8 -10.13 -35.52 39.15
N LEU A 9 -8.92 -35.43 39.69
CA LEU A 9 -7.70 -35.37 38.88
C LEU A 9 -7.40 -36.70 38.17
N ALA A 10 -7.67 -37.84 38.81
CA ALA A 10 -7.49 -39.16 38.21
C ALA A 10 -8.51 -39.48 37.10
N ALA A 11 -9.66 -38.80 37.09
CA ALA A 11 -10.71 -38.98 36.10
C ALA A 11 -10.62 -37.99 34.92
N GLN A 12 -9.64 -37.09 34.90
CA GLN A 12 -9.39 -36.22 33.76
C GLN A 12 -8.93 -37.08 32.57
N PRO A 13 -9.63 -37.04 31.43
CA PRO A 13 -9.14 -37.69 30.22
C PRO A 13 -7.81 -37.03 29.83
N GLN A 14 -6.74 -37.82 29.71
CA GLN A 14 -5.54 -37.38 29.01
C GLN A 14 -5.90 -37.19 27.55
N SER A 15 -6.39 -35.98 27.24
CA SER A 15 -6.56 -35.55 25.87
C SER A 15 -5.18 -35.58 25.24
N ALA A 16 -5.02 -36.39 24.19
CA ALA A 16 -3.89 -36.25 23.28
C ALA A 16 -4.03 -34.87 22.62
N GLU A 17 -3.54 -33.86 23.34
CA GLU A 17 -3.73 -32.46 23.02
C GLU A 17 -2.85 -32.16 21.81
N THR A 18 -3.49 -32.09 20.65
CA THR A 18 -2.88 -31.45 19.48
C THR A 18 -2.54 -30.04 19.94
N ALA A 19 -1.24 -29.72 20.02
CA ALA A 19 -0.78 -28.47 20.59
C ALA A 19 -1.62 -27.30 20.04
N PRO A 20 -2.14 -26.40 20.91
CA PRO A 20 -2.94 -25.29 20.43
C PRO A 20 -2.10 -24.48 19.44
N SER A 21 -2.58 -24.35 18.20
CA SER A 21 -2.00 -23.45 17.22
C SER A 21 -1.89 -22.08 17.89
N SER A 22 -0.65 -21.63 18.13
CA SER A 22 -0.41 -20.32 18.72
C SER A 22 -1.20 -19.26 17.94
N PRO A 23 -1.90 -18.33 18.60
CA PRO A 23 -2.61 -17.26 17.89
C PRO A 23 -1.66 -16.28 17.19
N TRP A 24 -0.35 -16.42 17.42
CA TRP A 24 0.73 -15.74 16.67
C TRP A 24 1.35 -16.61 15.57
N SER A 25 0.97 -17.89 15.48
CA SER A 25 1.28 -18.69 14.29
C SER A 25 0.47 -18.10 13.15
N ARG A 26 1.16 -17.49 12.18
CA ARG A 26 0.52 -17.02 10.96
C ARG A 26 0.25 -18.23 10.06
N PRO A 27 -1.01 -18.68 9.87
CA PRO A 27 -1.30 -19.80 8.96
C PRO A 27 -1.16 -19.41 7.49
N TRP A 28 -0.90 -18.13 7.19
CA TRP A 28 -0.74 -17.64 5.82
C TRP A 28 0.73 -17.60 5.39
N THR A 29 0.98 -18.16 4.21
CA THR A 29 2.26 -18.02 3.52
C THR A 29 2.46 -16.56 3.15
N SER A 30 3.50 -15.93 3.69
CA SER A 30 3.91 -14.61 3.22
C SER A 30 4.63 -14.75 1.88
N PRO A 31 4.50 -13.78 0.97
CA PRO A 31 5.30 -13.76 -0.24
C PRO A 31 6.78 -13.88 0.10
N THR A 32 7.52 -14.61 -0.72
CA THR A 32 8.98 -14.61 -0.66
C THR A 32 9.50 -13.19 -0.94
N LYS A 33 10.75 -12.93 -0.53
CA LYS A 33 11.39 -11.62 -0.78
C LYS A 33 11.36 -11.24 -2.27
N GLU A 34 11.56 -12.22 -3.15
CA GLU A 34 11.56 -12.04 -4.59
C GLU A 34 10.17 -11.68 -5.12
N GLU A 35 9.13 -12.39 -4.67
CA GLU A 35 7.73 -12.10 -5.02
C GLU A 35 7.29 -10.72 -4.50
N ALA A 36 7.66 -10.36 -3.27
CA ALA A 36 7.38 -9.05 -2.71
C ALA A 36 8.06 -7.95 -3.54
N THR A 37 9.32 -8.14 -3.92
CA THR A 37 10.07 -7.18 -4.74
C THR A 37 9.43 -6.99 -6.12
N ALA A 38 9.00 -8.09 -6.76
CA ALA A 38 8.31 -8.04 -8.05
C ALA A 38 6.96 -7.30 -7.95
N LEU A 39 6.20 -7.53 -6.88
CA LEU A 39 4.95 -6.80 -6.60
C LEU A 39 5.18 -5.30 -6.47
N PHE A 40 6.19 -4.87 -5.71
CA PHE A 40 6.48 -3.45 -5.53
C PHE A 40 6.93 -2.76 -6.83
N ARG A 41 7.74 -3.43 -7.67
CA ARG A 41 8.10 -2.90 -8.99
C ARG A 41 6.88 -2.72 -9.90
N ARG A 42 6.00 -3.71 -9.93
CA ARG A 42 4.74 -3.60 -10.70
C ARG A 42 3.86 -2.46 -10.20
N GLN A 43 3.81 -2.23 -8.88
CA GLN A 43 3.10 -1.09 -8.30
C GLN A 43 3.75 0.25 -8.65
N SER A 44 5.08 0.35 -8.66
CA SER A 44 5.77 1.59 -9.05
C SER A 44 5.48 1.96 -10.50
N ASP A 45 5.50 0.98 -11.41
CA ASP A 45 5.20 1.21 -12.82
C ASP A 45 3.75 1.66 -13.02
N ALA A 46 2.80 1.03 -12.32
CA ALA A 46 1.40 1.46 -12.33
C ALA A 46 1.21 2.88 -11.76
N THR A 47 2.03 3.28 -10.78
CA THR A 47 1.97 4.60 -10.16
C THR A 47 2.49 5.68 -11.11
N LEU A 48 3.52 5.40 -11.92
CA LEU A 48 4.00 6.32 -12.95
C LEU A 48 2.93 6.60 -14.02
N GLU A 49 2.26 5.54 -14.50
CA GLU A 49 1.13 5.64 -15.42
C GLU A 49 -0.03 6.46 -14.83
N LEU A 50 -0.36 6.25 -13.55
CA LEU A 50 -1.38 7.03 -12.85
C LEU A 50 -0.98 8.50 -12.73
N ARG A 51 0.29 8.80 -12.44
CA ARG A 51 0.81 10.17 -12.37
C ARG A 51 0.67 10.88 -13.71
N LEU A 52 1.04 10.24 -14.82
CA LEU A 52 0.88 10.81 -16.16
C LEU A 52 -0.59 11.06 -16.52
N LYS A 53 -1.50 10.15 -16.14
CA LYS A 53 -2.94 10.35 -16.36
C LYS A 53 -3.48 11.51 -15.53
N GLN A 54 -3.03 11.65 -14.28
CA GLN A 54 -3.41 12.76 -13.42
C GLN A 54 -2.92 14.09 -14.02
N GLU A 55 -1.66 14.15 -14.44
CA GLU A 55 -1.05 15.32 -15.07
C GLU A 55 -1.88 15.81 -16.28
N ARG A 56 -2.21 14.89 -17.18
CA ARG A 56 -3.01 15.21 -18.39
C ARG A 56 -4.40 15.73 -18.04
N ARG A 57 -5.04 15.19 -16.99
CA ARG A 57 -6.34 15.66 -16.53
C ARG A 57 -6.26 17.07 -15.95
N THR A 58 -5.22 17.34 -15.15
CA THR A 58 -4.99 18.68 -14.60
C THR A 58 -4.74 19.68 -15.71
N ALA A 59 -3.89 19.35 -16.69
CA ALA A 59 -3.62 20.21 -17.84
C ALA A 59 -4.88 20.50 -18.67
N ALA A 60 -5.70 19.48 -18.94
CA ALA A 60 -6.97 19.65 -19.63
C ALA A 60 -7.94 20.55 -18.86
N ALA A 61 -8.02 20.40 -17.53
CA ALA A 61 -8.86 21.23 -16.68
C ALA A 61 -8.40 22.70 -16.69
N LEU A 62 -7.10 22.97 -16.55
CA LEU A 62 -6.58 24.34 -16.62
C LEU A 62 -6.81 24.98 -18.00
N ALA A 63 -6.65 24.23 -19.08
CA ALA A 63 -6.94 24.73 -20.43
C ALA A 63 -8.41 25.16 -20.60
N THR A 64 -9.37 24.46 -19.96
CA THR A 64 -10.78 24.90 -19.98
C THR A 64 -11.02 26.22 -19.25
N LEU A 65 -10.13 26.57 -18.32
CA LEU A 65 -10.13 27.85 -17.60
C LEU A 65 -9.31 28.93 -18.33
N GLY A 66 -8.70 28.61 -19.48
CA GLY A 66 -7.79 29.50 -20.21
C GLY A 66 -6.42 29.66 -19.54
N ILE A 67 -6.09 28.80 -18.57
CA ILE A 67 -4.81 28.82 -17.85
C ILE A 67 -3.85 27.86 -18.56
N ASP A 68 -2.70 28.38 -18.99
CA ASP A 68 -1.65 27.55 -19.57
C ASP A 68 -0.99 26.70 -18.49
N TYR A 69 -1.09 25.37 -18.65
CA TYR A 69 -0.51 24.43 -17.71
C TYR A 69 1.02 24.40 -17.85
N PRO A 70 1.80 24.59 -16.76
CA PRO A 70 3.26 24.65 -16.79
C PRO A 70 3.86 23.25 -16.93
N TYR A 71 3.76 22.67 -18.13
CA TYR A 71 4.32 21.34 -18.37
C TYR A 71 5.84 21.40 -18.30
N THR A 72 6.40 20.79 -17.25
CA THR A 72 7.84 20.70 -17.02
C THR A 72 8.29 19.24 -17.07
N TYR A 73 9.44 19.01 -17.69
CA TYR A 73 10.09 17.71 -17.75
C TYR A 73 11.58 17.90 -17.49
N ASP A 74 12.29 16.83 -17.15
CA ASP A 74 13.71 16.92 -16.84
C ASP A 74 14.50 17.35 -18.09
N GLY A 75 15.21 18.48 -18.02
CA GLY A 75 15.86 19.12 -19.17
C GLY A 75 14.97 20.05 -20.02
N ALA A 76 13.77 20.42 -19.55
CA ALA A 76 12.95 21.42 -20.22
C ALA A 76 13.69 22.78 -20.33
N PRO A 77 13.58 23.48 -21.49
CA PRO A 77 14.28 24.76 -21.70
C PRO A 77 13.72 25.91 -20.86
N PHE A 78 12.55 25.73 -20.24
CA PHE A 78 11.88 26.70 -19.38
C PHE A 78 11.37 26.01 -18.11
N GLY A 79 11.49 26.70 -16.96
CA GLY A 79 10.96 26.26 -15.68
C GLY A 79 9.49 26.64 -15.47
N ALA A 80 8.86 26.12 -14.41
CA ALA A 80 7.47 26.40 -14.08
C ALA A 80 7.19 27.91 -13.90
N ASP A 81 8.18 28.66 -13.40
CA ASP A 81 8.10 30.11 -13.18
C ASP A 81 7.82 30.92 -14.45
N ALA A 82 8.19 30.40 -15.63
CA ALA A 82 7.95 31.05 -16.91
C ALA A 82 6.45 31.17 -17.26
N PHE A 83 5.60 30.35 -16.62
CA PHE A 83 4.16 30.32 -16.85
C PHE A 83 3.36 30.99 -15.71
N ALA A 84 4.01 31.34 -14.59
CA ALA A 84 3.36 32.00 -13.44
C ALA A 84 2.91 33.44 -13.75
N ALA A 85 3.45 34.06 -14.81
CA ALA A 85 3.16 35.46 -15.16
C ALA A 85 1.75 35.69 -15.74
N THR A 86 1.03 34.63 -16.14
CA THR A 86 -0.30 34.75 -16.76
C THR A 86 -1.43 34.95 -15.74
N GLU A 87 -1.24 34.65 -14.46
CA GLU A 87 -2.29 34.79 -13.43
C GLU A 87 -2.41 36.21 -12.81
N ALA A 88 -1.53 37.16 -13.16
CA ALA A 88 -1.46 38.48 -12.52
C ALA A 88 -2.29 39.60 -13.21
N SER A 89 -3.23 39.29 -14.10
CA SER A 89 -4.16 40.28 -14.65
C SER A 89 -5.51 39.67 -14.99
N ALA A 90 -6.39 39.62 -13.98
CA ALA A 90 -7.84 39.56 -14.15
C ALA A 90 -8.51 40.28 -12.97
#